data_AF-A0A2U3YCI8-F1
#
_entry.id   AF-A0A2U3YCI8-F1
#
_cell.length_a   1.000
_cell.length_b   1.000
_cell.length_c   1.000
_cell.angle_alpha   90.00
_cell.angle_beta   90.00
_cell.angle_gamma   90.00
#
_symmetry.space_group_name_H-M   'P 1'
#
loop_
_entity.id
_entity.type
_entity.pdbx_description
1 polymer ?
#
loop_
_entity_poly.entity_id
_entity_poly.type
_entity_poly.pdbx_seq_one_letter_code
_entity_poly.pdbx_strand_id
1 'polypeptide(L)'
;MEKGKVNDDGKPDPENSLDFSEHFNQLELLETHGHLIPTGTQSLWVGNSDEDEEQDEKTEEWYQLQEKKMEKDPSKLLLWAAEKNRLTTVRRLLSEKATHVNTRDEDEYTPLHRAAYSGHLEVVRELIAQGADVHAVTVDGWTPLHSACKWNNTRVASFLLQHDADINAQTKGLLTPLHLAAGNRDSKDTLELLLMNRYIKPGLKNNLEETAFDIARRTSIYHYLFEIVEGCTNSSPQP
;
A
#
# COMPACT_ATOMS: atom_id res chain seq x y z
N MET A 1 -70.19 -2.62 -49.37
CA MET A 1 -70.83 -1.29 -49.25
C MET A 1 -69.78 -0.34 -48.70
N GLU A 2 -69.65 0.82 -49.37
CA GLU A 2 -69.02 2.10 -48.97
C GLU A 2 -67.60 2.08 -48.37
N LYS A 3 -66.55 2.54 -49.08
CA LYS A 3 -66.18 3.91 -49.52
C LYS A 3 -66.00 4.94 -48.39
N GLY A 4 -64.74 5.31 -48.16
CA GLY A 4 -64.23 6.70 -48.14
C GLY A 4 -62.76 6.62 -48.59
N LYS A 5 -62.32 7.14 -49.75
CA LYS A 5 -62.16 8.55 -50.18
C LYS A 5 -61.57 9.38 -49.03
N VAL A 6 -60.40 9.99 -49.16
CA VAL A 6 -59.98 11.08 -50.07
C VAL A 6 -58.43 11.01 -50.13
N ASN A 7 -57.76 10.83 -51.28
CA ASN A 7 -57.36 11.82 -52.31
C ASN A 7 -56.44 12.92 -51.71
N ASP A 8 -55.47 13.51 -52.39
CA ASP A 8 -55.00 13.48 -53.77
C ASP A 8 -53.67 14.25 -53.78
N ASP A 9 -52.90 14.11 -54.84
CA ASP A 9 -51.81 15.03 -55.23
C ASP A 9 -50.57 15.06 -54.29
N GLY A 10 -49.49 14.33 -54.56
CA GLY A 10 -48.91 14.15 -55.89
C GLY A 10 -47.73 13.19 -55.88
N LYS A 11 -48.05 11.93 -55.60
CA LYS A 11 -47.54 10.75 -56.33
C LYS A 11 -46.06 10.34 -56.14
N PRO A 12 -45.74 9.07 -56.48
CA PRO A 12 -45.16 8.15 -55.53
C PRO A 12 -43.96 7.37 -56.10
N ASP A 13 -43.47 6.45 -55.27
CA ASP A 13 -42.81 5.17 -55.52
C ASP A 13 -42.74 4.67 -56.99
N PRO A 14 -41.73 3.86 -57.32
CA PRO A 14 -42.03 2.44 -57.16
C PRO A 14 -40.84 1.58 -56.72
N GLU A 15 -41.20 0.59 -55.91
CA GLU A 15 -40.86 -0.82 -56.10
C GLU A 15 -39.41 -1.16 -56.45
N ASN A 16 -38.73 -1.84 -55.53
CA ASN A 16 -38.64 -3.28 -55.71
C ASN A 16 -38.30 -3.97 -54.39
N SER A 17 -39.29 -4.63 -53.81
CA SER A 17 -39.02 -5.83 -53.02
C SER A 17 -38.40 -6.86 -53.95
N LEU A 18 -37.25 -7.44 -53.59
CA LEU A 18 -36.96 -8.86 -53.83
C LEU A 18 -35.79 -9.25 -52.92
N ASP A 19 -36.16 -9.97 -51.87
CA ASP A 19 -35.35 -10.70 -50.92
C ASP A 19 -34.44 -11.72 -51.62
N PHE A 20 -33.14 -11.68 -51.33
CA PHE A 20 -32.28 -12.87 -51.30
C PHE A 20 -31.17 -12.67 -50.25
N SER A 21 -31.38 -13.28 -49.09
CA SER A 21 -30.34 -13.71 -48.16
C SER A 21 -29.22 -14.46 -48.90
N GLU A 22 -28.00 -13.89 -48.98
CA GLU A 22 -26.74 -14.64 -49.03
C GLU A 22 -25.57 -13.84 -48.40
N HIS A 23 -25.02 -14.41 -47.33
CA HIS A 23 -23.62 -14.35 -46.86
C HIS A 23 -22.74 -13.16 -47.33
N PHE A 24 -22.63 -12.12 -46.50
CA PHE A 24 -21.55 -11.13 -46.61
C PHE A 24 -20.23 -11.72 -46.11
N ASN A 25 -19.40 -12.20 -47.03
CA ASN A 25 -17.96 -12.43 -46.78
C ASN A 25 -17.24 -11.08 -46.79
N GLN A 26 -16.89 -10.55 -45.61
CA GLN A 26 -16.18 -9.27 -45.43
C GLN A 26 -14.68 -9.33 -45.79
N LEU A 27 -14.25 -10.23 -46.69
CA LEU A 27 -12.85 -10.38 -47.08
C LEU A 27 -12.52 -9.79 -48.46
N GLU A 28 -13.47 -9.11 -49.11
CA GLU A 28 -13.29 -8.60 -50.47
C GLU A 28 -13.48 -7.08 -50.57
N LEU A 29 -12.82 -6.33 -49.68
CA LEU A 29 -12.70 -4.87 -49.80
C LEU A 29 -11.37 -4.33 -49.26
N LEU A 30 -10.29 -5.05 -49.55
CA LEU A 30 -8.91 -4.62 -49.22
C LEU A 30 -7.98 -4.56 -50.43
N GLU A 31 -8.48 -4.26 -51.64
CA GLU A 31 -7.58 -4.26 -52.81
C GLU A 31 -7.62 -3.09 -53.79
N THR A 32 -8.42 -2.01 -53.59
CA THR A 32 -8.50 -0.98 -54.65
C THR A 32 -8.48 0.50 -54.25
N HIS A 33 -8.15 0.86 -53.00
CA HIS A 33 -7.94 2.28 -52.65
C HIS A 33 -6.69 2.52 -51.80
N GLY A 34 -5.54 2.11 -52.32
CA GLY A 34 -4.28 2.77 -52.00
C GLY A 34 -4.25 4.12 -52.70
N HIS A 35 -4.67 5.18 -51.99
CA HIS A 35 -4.26 6.60 -52.09
C HIS A 35 -5.41 7.47 -51.57
N LEU A 36 -5.24 7.95 -50.33
CA LEU A 36 -5.66 9.25 -49.79
C LEU A 36 -5.59 9.15 -48.26
N ILE A 37 -4.45 9.51 -47.68
CA ILE A 37 -4.32 9.78 -46.24
C ILE A 37 -4.38 11.30 -46.07
N PRO A 38 -5.47 11.88 -45.53
CA PRO A 38 -5.41 13.22 -44.98
C PRO A 38 -4.65 13.17 -43.65
N THR A 39 -3.46 13.75 -43.63
CA THR A 39 -2.72 14.05 -42.40
C THR A 39 -3.49 15.10 -41.61
N GLY A 40 -4.03 14.71 -40.45
CA GLY A 40 -4.49 15.70 -39.47
C GLY A 40 -5.80 15.40 -38.74
N THR A 41 -5.96 14.19 -38.17
CA THR A 41 -6.71 13.96 -36.92
C THR A 41 -6.35 12.57 -36.41
N GLN A 42 -5.35 12.50 -35.53
CA GLN A 42 -5.00 11.24 -34.88
C GLN A 42 -5.97 11.00 -33.71
N SER A 43 -7.16 10.49 -34.03
CA SER A 43 -7.96 9.73 -33.06
C SER A 43 -7.30 8.37 -32.90
N LEU A 44 -6.54 8.20 -31.82
CA LEU A 44 -6.13 6.90 -31.34
C LEU A 44 -7.17 6.42 -30.33
N TRP A 45 -8.23 5.79 -30.84
CA TRP A 45 -8.97 4.80 -30.07
C TRP A 45 -8.06 3.58 -29.95
N VAL A 46 -7.30 3.49 -28.86
CA VAL A 46 -6.76 2.22 -28.38
C VAL A 46 -7.72 1.76 -27.30
N GLY A 47 -8.69 0.94 -27.71
CA GLY A 47 -9.38 0.08 -26.77
C GLY A 47 -8.45 -1.08 -26.43
N ASN A 48 -7.84 -1.03 -25.25
CA ASN A 48 -7.38 -2.22 -24.57
C ASN A 48 -8.06 -2.26 -23.21
N SER A 49 -8.87 -3.30 -23.04
CA SER A 49 -9.27 -3.83 -21.75
C SER A 49 -8.00 -4.14 -20.95
N ASP A 50 -7.82 -3.40 -19.88
CA ASP A 50 -7.60 -3.89 -18.52
C ASP A 50 -7.66 -2.62 -17.66
N GLU A 51 -8.43 -2.65 -16.58
CA GLU A 51 -8.41 -1.60 -15.56
C GLU A 51 -7.05 -1.69 -14.84
N ASP A 52 -5.99 -1.35 -15.55
CA ASP A 52 -4.71 -0.98 -14.97
C ASP A 52 -5.02 0.29 -14.17
N GLU A 53 -5.12 0.15 -12.85
CA GLU A 53 -5.12 1.28 -11.92
C GLU A 53 -3.89 2.15 -12.28
N GLU A 54 -4.13 3.23 -13.03
CA GLU A 54 -3.17 4.31 -13.24
C GLU A 54 -2.75 4.77 -11.84
N GLN A 55 -1.61 4.27 -11.37
CA GLN A 55 -0.87 4.88 -10.29
C GLN A 55 -0.34 6.19 -10.84
N ASP A 56 -1.20 7.20 -10.85
CA ASP A 56 -0.83 8.59 -11.07
C ASP A 56 0.34 8.89 -10.11
N GLU A 57 1.56 8.92 -10.65
CA GLU A 57 2.73 9.40 -9.93
C GLU A 57 2.42 10.82 -9.46
N LYS A 58 2.07 10.94 -8.18
CA LYS A 58 1.71 12.22 -7.58
C LYS A 58 2.86 13.19 -7.78
N THR A 59 2.61 14.25 -8.53
CA THR A 59 3.59 15.28 -8.83
C THR A 59 4.05 15.98 -7.54
N GLU A 60 5.27 16.52 -7.54
CA GLU A 60 5.80 17.30 -6.41
C GLU A 60 4.87 18.48 -6.06
N GLU A 61 4.18 19.05 -7.05
CA GLU A 61 3.17 20.10 -6.87
C GLU A 61 1.98 19.62 -6.02
N TRP A 62 1.56 18.35 -6.18
CA TRP A 62 0.49 17.77 -5.38
C TRP A 62 0.89 17.73 -3.89
N TYR A 63 2.12 17.31 -3.59
CA TYR A 63 2.61 17.27 -2.20
C TYR A 63 2.71 18.67 -1.60
N GLN A 64 3.20 19.66 -2.33
CA GLN A 64 3.26 21.06 -1.87
C GLN A 64 1.85 21.62 -1.56
N LEU A 65 0.86 21.30 -2.39
CA LEU A 65 -0.52 21.70 -2.14
C LEU A 65 -1.08 21.08 -0.86
N GLN A 66 -0.73 19.81 -0.57
CA GLN A 66 -1.13 19.17 0.69
C GLN A 66 -0.44 19.80 1.89
N GLU A 67 0.87 20.07 1.81
CA GLU A 67 1.60 20.76 2.87
C GLU A 67 0.96 22.11 3.20
N LYS A 68 0.61 22.90 2.17
CA LYS A 68 -0.06 24.19 2.33
C LYS A 68 -1.45 24.07 2.98
N LYS A 69 -2.20 23.01 2.67
CA LYS A 69 -3.52 22.76 3.30
C LYS A 69 -3.39 22.46 4.79
N MET A 70 -2.32 21.78 5.20
CA MET A 70 -2.08 21.35 6.59
C MET A 70 -1.18 22.33 7.36
N GLU A 71 -0.75 23.44 6.76
CA GLU A 71 0.15 24.42 7.36
C GLU A 71 -0.40 25.02 8.68
N LYS A 72 -1.73 25.09 8.81
CA LYS A 72 -2.40 25.57 10.03
C LYS A 72 -2.26 24.63 11.23
N ASP A 73 -2.03 23.34 10.98
CA ASP A 73 -1.94 22.29 11.99
C ASP A 73 -0.58 21.59 11.90
N PRO A 74 0.49 22.17 12.48
CA PRO A 74 1.86 21.66 12.34
C PRO A 74 2.03 20.23 12.87
N SER A 75 1.25 19.85 13.88
CA SER A 75 1.20 18.48 14.40
C SER A 75 0.73 17.46 13.35
N LYS A 76 -0.38 17.77 12.66
CA LYS A 76 -0.95 16.92 11.61
C LYS A 76 -0.02 16.87 10.40
N LEU A 77 0.57 18.02 10.06
CA LEU A 77 1.57 18.11 9.00
C LEU A 77 2.80 17.24 9.30
N LEU A 78 3.29 17.21 10.56
CA LEU A 78 4.43 16.37 10.93
C LEU A 78 4.12 14.88 10.79
N LEU A 79 2.95 14.43 11.23
CA LEU A 79 2.48 13.04 11.08
C LEU A 79 2.43 12.63 9.59
N TRP A 80 1.83 13.49 8.75
CA TRP A 80 1.73 13.26 7.31
C TRP A 80 3.11 13.28 6.63
N ALA A 81 3.96 14.25 6.98
CA ALA A 81 5.30 14.39 6.42
C ALA A 81 6.15 13.14 6.75
N ALA A 82 5.98 12.60 7.96
CA ALA A 82 6.64 11.37 8.36
C ALA A 82 6.15 10.14 7.57
N GLU A 83 4.86 10.07 7.25
CA GLU A 83 4.28 9.00 6.45
C GLU A 83 4.67 9.06 4.96
N LYS A 84 4.88 10.26 4.40
CA LYS A 84 5.14 10.51 2.97
C LYS A 84 6.62 10.76 2.62
N ASN A 85 7.54 10.42 3.52
CA ASN A 85 8.99 10.59 3.35
C ASN A 85 9.44 12.06 3.12
N ARG A 86 8.74 13.04 3.68
CA ARG A 86 9.06 14.47 3.51
C ARG A 86 10.08 14.93 4.56
N LEU A 87 11.31 14.42 4.46
CA LEU A 87 12.38 14.66 5.42
C LEU A 87 12.69 16.15 5.62
N THR A 88 12.66 16.95 4.55
CA THR A 88 12.88 18.41 4.62
C THR A 88 11.82 19.11 5.47
N THR A 89 10.56 18.73 5.30
CA THR A 89 9.42 19.25 6.07
C THR A 89 9.50 18.81 7.52
N VAL A 90 9.85 17.54 7.80
CA VAL A 90 10.08 17.04 9.16
C VAL A 90 11.17 17.86 9.86
N ARG A 91 12.34 18.04 9.23
CA ARG A 91 13.45 18.83 9.79
C ARG A 91 13.05 20.27 10.07
N ARG A 92 12.37 20.91 9.13
CA ARG A 92 11.93 22.30 9.25
C ARG A 92 10.97 22.48 10.44
N LEU A 93 9.96 21.62 10.56
CA LEU A 93 8.97 21.72 11.64
C LEU A 93 9.59 21.53 13.03
N LEU A 94 10.55 20.59 13.14
CA LEU A 94 11.21 20.30 14.40
C LEU A 94 12.25 21.37 14.77
N SER A 95 12.98 21.93 13.79
CA SER A 95 13.94 23.01 14.04
C SER A 95 13.26 24.32 14.43
N GLU A 96 12.12 24.63 13.82
CA GLU A 96 11.29 25.79 14.15
C GLU A 96 10.54 25.61 15.49
N LYS A 97 10.59 24.42 16.10
CA LYS A 97 9.80 24.03 17.29
C LYS A 97 8.29 24.30 17.11
N ALA A 98 7.80 24.17 15.88
CA ALA A 98 6.40 24.41 15.53
C ALA A 98 5.46 23.35 16.14
N THR A 99 5.99 22.17 16.45
CA THR A 99 5.26 21.09 17.12
C THR A 99 6.23 20.19 17.91
N HIS A 100 5.68 19.31 18.74
CA HIS A 100 6.45 18.31 19.48
C HIS A 100 6.68 17.06 18.60
N VAL A 101 7.91 16.54 18.61
CA VAL A 101 8.27 15.27 17.93
C VAL A 101 7.36 14.08 18.28
N ASN A 102 6.80 14.06 19.50
CA ASN A 102 5.90 13.02 20.01
C ASN A 102 4.43 13.43 19.94
N THR A 103 4.06 14.34 19.02
CA THR A 103 2.66 14.64 18.74
C THR A 103 1.89 13.37 18.41
N ARG A 104 0.59 13.37 18.72
CA ARG A 104 -0.29 12.23 18.55
C ARG A 104 -1.50 12.61 17.69
N ASP A 105 -1.94 11.67 16.85
CA ASP A 105 -3.26 11.77 16.21
C ASP A 105 -4.36 11.18 17.10
N GLU A 106 -5.58 11.08 16.57
CA GLU A 106 -6.77 10.60 17.27
C GLU A 106 -6.64 9.15 17.76
N ASP A 107 -5.83 8.34 17.09
CA ASP A 107 -5.54 6.94 17.43
C ASP A 107 -4.22 6.79 18.22
N GLU A 108 -3.69 7.90 18.73
CA GLU A 108 -2.42 8.01 19.46
C GLU A 108 -1.16 7.62 18.65
N TYR A 109 -1.24 7.57 17.32
CA TYR A 109 -0.06 7.37 16.49
C TYR A 109 0.84 8.61 16.55
N THR A 110 2.14 8.35 16.70
CA THR A 110 3.18 9.38 16.62
C THR A 110 3.80 9.43 15.22
N PRO A 111 4.52 10.50 14.86
CA PRO A 111 5.29 10.55 13.61
C PRO A 111 6.22 9.35 13.44
N LEU A 112 6.79 8.84 14.54
CA LEU A 112 7.65 7.66 14.51
C LEU A 112 6.89 6.39 14.10
N HIS A 113 5.63 6.22 14.54
CA HIS A 113 4.79 5.13 14.06
C HIS A 113 4.51 5.22 12.56
N ARG A 114 4.18 6.44 12.07
CA ARG A 114 3.87 6.69 10.65
C ARG A 114 5.09 6.42 9.76
N ALA A 115 6.26 6.91 10.16
CA ALA A 115 7.52 6.65 9.44
C ALA A 115 7.90 5.16 9.49
N ALA A 116 7.66 4.47 10.61
CA ALA A 116 7.94 3.05 10.76
C ALA A 116 6.99 2.16 9.96
N TYR A 117 5.71 2.55 9.87
CA TYR A 117 4.72 1.94 8.98
C TYR A 117 5.11 2.07 7.50
N SER A 118 5.59 3.24 7.07
CA SER A 118 5.97 3.48 5.66
C SER A 118 7.40 3.05 5.30
N GLY A 119 8.20 2.59 6.27
CA GLY A 119 9.57 2.13 6.04
C GLY A 119 10.59 3.25 5.77
N HIS A 120 10.28 4.49 6.13
CA HIS A 120 11.11 5.66 5.84
C HIS A 120 12.24 5.83 6.85
N LEU A 121 13.30 5.04 6.69
CA LEU A 121 14.41 4.96 7.64
C LEU A 121 15.08 6.32 7.94
N GLU A 122 15.30 7.16 6.94
CA GLU A 122 15.95 8.46 7.15
C GLU A 122 15.07 9.42 7.98
N VAL A 123 13.75 9.34 7.83
CA VAL A 123 12.80 10.06 8.69
C VAL A 123 12.83 9.49 10.10
N VAL A 124 12.86 8.17 10.26
CA VAL A 124 12.97 7.51 11.57
C VAL A 124 14.23 7.96 12.32
N ARG A 125 15.38 8.01 11.64
CA ARG A 125 16.64 8.51 12.23
C ARG A 125 16.50 9.94 12.71
N GLU A 126 15.94 10.82 11.90
CA GLU A 126 15.73 12.22 12.26
C GLU A 126 14.82 12.33 13.48
N LEU A 127 13.68 11.63 13.48
CA LEU A 127 12.73 11.67 14.60
C LEU A 127 13.38 11.21 15.91
N ILE A 128 14.13 10.11 15.89
CA ILE A 128 14.84 9.61 17.09
C ILE A 128 15.93 10.58 17.53
N ALA A 129 16.69 11.17 16.59
CA ALA A 129 17.69 12.19 16.91
C ALA A 129 17.07 13.44 17.58
N GLN A 130 15.82 13.76 17.24
CA GLN A 130 15.04 14.85 17.84
C GLN A 130 14.30 14.44 19.13
N GLY A 131 14.54 13.23 19.65
CA GLY A 131 13.97 12.75 20.92
C GLY A 131 12.59 12.09 20.79
N ALA A 132 12.28 11.48 19.63
CA ALA A 132 11.09 10.64 19.51
C ALA A 132 11.13 9.46 20.48
N ASP A 133 10.00 9.18 21.12
CA ASP A 133 9.84 8.05 22.03
C ASP A 133 9.68 6.75 21.25
N VAL A 134 10.70 5.89 21.31
CA VAL A 134 10.72 4.56 20.67
C VAL A 134 9.73 3.56 21.31
N HIS A 135 9.27 3.85 22.52
CA HIS A 135 8.30 3.05 23.27
C HIS A 135 6.90 3.66 23.26
N ALA A 136 6.67 4.70 22.46
CA ALA A 136 5.36 5.31 22.33
C ALA A 136 4.33 4.23 21.96
N VAL A 137 3.17 4.28 22.62
CA VAL A 137 2.05 3.37 22.33
C VAL A 137 0.89 4.12 21.68
N THR A 138 0.18 3.43 20.79
CA THR A 138 -1.12 3.83 20.22
C THR A 138 -2.29 3.40 21.10
N VAL A 139 -3.51 3.76 20.72
CA VAL A 139 -4.74 3.30 21.40
C VAL A 139 -4.80 1.77 21.45
N ASP A 140 -4.30 1.04 20.45
CA ASP A 140 -4.29 -0.43 20.46
C ASP A 140 -3.06 -1.04 21.16
N GLY A 141 -2.19 -0.20 21.73
CA GLY A 141 -0.94 -0.62 22.36
C GLY A 141 0.16 -0.94 21.35
N TRP A 142 0.09 -0.42 20.13
CA TRP A 142 1.15 -0.64 19.14
C TRP A 142 2.32 0.27 19.45
N THR A 143 3.52 -0.27 19.30
CA THR A 143 4.77 0.50 19.31
C THR A 143 5.25 0.74 17.88
N PRO A 144 6.20 1.66 17.63
CA PRO A 144 6.77 1.82 16.29
C PRO A 144 7.36 0.52 15.72
N LEU A 145 7.90 -0.34 16.58
CA LEU A 145 8.41 -1.66 16.17
C LEU A 145 7.28 -2.58 15.67
N HIS A 146 6.10 -2.57 16.30
CA HIS A 146 4.94 -3.32 15.79
C HIS A 146 4.57 -2.87 14.38
N SER A 147 4.54 -1.56 14.13
CA SER A 147 4.27 -1.00 12.80
C SER A 147 5.32 -1.44 11.77
N ALA A 148 6.61 -1.32 12.11
CA ALA A 148 7.67 -1.76 11.21
C ALA A 148 7.58 -3.26 10.88
N CYS A 149 7.33 -4.10 11.89
CA CYS A 149 7.30 -5.55 11.71
C CYS A 149 6.08 -6.03 10.92
N LYS A 150 4.90 -5.44 11.15
CA LYS A 150 3.70 -5.81 10.38
C LYS A 150 3.88 -5.55 8.89
N TRP A 151 4.56 -4.47 8.51
CA TRP A 151 4.71 -4.05 7.11
C TRP A 151 6.05 -4.46 6.49
N ASN A 152 6.76 -5.42 7.12
CA ASN A 152 8.05 -5.92 6.67
C ASN A 152 9.12 -4.82 6.42
N ASN A 153 9.11 -3.77 7.22
CA ASN A 153 10.11 -2.71 7.14
C ASN A 153 11.37 -3.09 7.93
N THR A 154 12.05 -4.15 7.48
CA THR A 154 13.18 -4.80 8.19
C THR A 154 14.28 -3.82 8.59
N ARG A 155 14.62 -2.86 7.70
CA ARG A 155 15.65 -1.86 8.00
C ARG A 155 15.25 -0.92 9.13
N VAL A 156 13.97 -0.54 9.19
CA VAL A 156 13.44 0.26 10.30
C VAL A 156 13.34 -0.56 11.58
N ALA A 157 12.85 -1.80 11.50
CA ALA A 157 12.79 -2.70 12.65
C ALA A 157 14.19 -2.91 13.26
N SER A 158 15.20 -3.18 12.42
CA SER A 158 16.61 -3.27 12.84
C SER A 158 17.07 -2.02 13.58
N PHE A 159 16.80 -0.84 13.01
CA PHE A 159 17.20 0.42 13.61
C PHE A 159 16.51 0.67 14.95
N LEU A 160 15.21 0.39 15.05
CA LEU A 160 14.47 0.53 16.31
C LEU A 160 15.02 -0.40 17.40
N LEU A 161 15.36 -1.65 17.07
CA LEU A 161 15.98 -2.58 18.02
C LEU A 161 17.37 -2.14 18.48
N GLN A 162 18.13 -1.45 17.63
CA GLN A 162 19.42 -0.84 18.02
C GLN A 162 19.24 0.35 18.98
N HIS A 163 18.05 0.94 19.00
CA HIS A 163 17.66 2.04 19.88
C HIS A 163 16.73 1.56 21.01
N ASP A 164 17.04 0.37 21.56
CA ASP A 164 16.39 -0.20 22.75
C ASP A 164 14.89 -0.48 22.65
N ALA A 165 14.30 -0.51 21.45
CA ALA A 165 12.90 -0.90 21.30
C ALA A 165 12.66 -2.32 21.85
N ASP A 166 11.60 -2.47 22.65
CA ASP A 166 11.27 -3.77 23.26
C ASP A 166 10.76 -4.75 22.20
N ILE A 167 11.60 -5.74 21.89
CA ILE A 167 11.33 -6.81 20.92
C ILE A 167 10.12 -7.69 21.31
N ASN A 168 9.78 -7.73 22.60
CA ASN A 168 8.66 -8.52 23.14
C ASN A 168 7.49 -7.65 23.59
N ALA A 169 7.45 -6.37 23.21
CA ALA A 169 6.35 -5.48 23.55
C ALA A 169 5.01 -6.13 23.16
N GLN A 170 3.98 -5.93 23.96
CA GLN A 170 2.67 -6.51 23.74
C GLN A 170 1.63 -5.43 23.51
N THR A 171 0.85 -5.58 22.44
CA THR A 171 -0.35 -4.77 22.21
C THR A 171 -1.45 -5.11 23.21
N LYS A 172 -2.58 -4.39 23.17
CA LYS A 172 -3.79 -4.75 23.96
C LYS A 172 -4.29 -6.18 23.66
N GLY A 173 -4.01 -6.69 22.46
CA GLY A 173 -4.31 -8.06 22.05
C GLY A 173 -3.29 -9.11 22.51
N LEU A 174 -2.28 -8.71 23.30
CA LEU A 174 -1.10 -9.48 23.64
C LEU A 174 -0.27 -9.94 22.42
N LEU A 175 -0.45 -9.28 21.28
CA LEU A 175 0.36 -9.53 20.08
C LEU A 175 1.73 -8.89 20.27
N THR A 176 2.77 -9.63 19.92
CA THR A 176 4.15 -9.13 19.88
C THR A 176 4.54 -8.76 18.44
N PRO A 177 5.66 -8.04 18.22
CA PRO A 177 6.18 -7.80 16.87
C PRO A 177 6.36 -9.09 16.06
N LEU A 178 6.73 -10.20 16.72
CA LEU A 178 6.86 -11.52 16.11
C LEU A 178 5.51 -12.08 15.63
N HIS A 179 4.43 -11.91 16.41
CA HIS A 179 3.08 -12.32 15.98
C HIS A 179 2.64 -11.57 14.73
N LEU A 180 2.90 -10.25 14.68
CA LEU A 180 2.54 -9.41 13.54
C LEU A 180 3.36 -9.77 12.28
N ALA A 181 4.65 -10.01 12.44
CA ALA A 181 5.50 -10.48 11.35
C ALA A 181 5.00 -11.84 10.86
N ALA A 182 4.73 -12.81 11.75
CA ALA A 182 4.24 -14.14 11.39
C ALA A 182 2.87 -14.14 10.66
N GLY A 183 2.05 -13.09 10.85
CA GLY A 183 0.78 -12.92 10.15
C GLY A 183 0.91 -12.35 8.73
N ASN A 184 2.07 -11.82 8.35
CA ASN A 184 2.31 -11.25 7.02
C ASN A 184 3.04 -12.26 6.12
N ARG A 185 2.57 -12.43 4.89
CA ARG A 185 3.09 -13.41 3.92
C ARG A 185 4.51 -13.09 3.44
N ASP A 186 4.85 -11.81 3.39
CA ASP A 186 6.10 -11.33 2.78
C ASP A 186 7.14 -10.90 3.83
N SER A 187 6.92 -11.20 5.11
CA SER A 187 7.73 -10.71 6.24
C SER A 187 8.98 -11.52 6.56
N LYS A 188 9.49 -12.30 5.60
CA LYS A 188 10.59 -13.26 5.81
C LYS A 188 11.79 -12.61 6.48
N ASP A 189 12.27 -11.50 5.93
CA ASP A 189 13.47 -10.81 6.42
C ASP A 189 13.27 -10.25 7.83
N THR A 190 12.06 -9.75 8.12
CA THR A 190 11.71 -9.27 9.46
C THR A 190 11.65 -10.41 10.48
N LEU A 191 11.07 -11.56 10.10
CA LEU A 191 11.03 -12.75 10.96
C LEU A 191 12.43 -13.25 11.29
N GLU A 192 13.29 -13.34 10.28
CA GLU A 192 14.68 -13.73 10.45
C GLU A 192 15.40 -12.77 11.41
N LEU A 193 15.26 -11.46 11.21
CA LEU A 193 15.81 -10.44 12.09
C LEU A 193 15.33 -10.57 13.54
N LEU A 194 14.04 -10.83 13.76
CA LEU A 194 13.48 -10.98 15.11
C LEU A 194 13.94 -12.29 15.78
N LEU A 195 13.95 -13.40 15.05
CA LEU A 195 14.33 -14.72 15.59
C LEU A 195 15.82 -14.85 15.84
N MET A 196 16.67 -14.16 15.07
CA MET A 196 18.10 -14.08 15.33
C MET A 196 18.44 -13.28 16.60
N ASN A 197 17.49 -12.54 17.16
CA ASN A 197 17.72 -11.78 18.38
C ASN A 197 17.60 -12.66 19.63
N ARG A 198 18.67 -12.77 20.41
CA ARG A 198 18.75 -13.61 21.62
C ARG A 198 17.70 -13.34 22.71
N TYR A 199 17.09 -12.15 22.70
CA TYR A 199 16.12 -11.75 23.73
C TYR A 199 14.67 -12.02 23.33
N ILE A 200 14.44 -12.55 22.13
CA ILE A 200 13.10 -12.88 21.65
C ILE A 200 12.46 -13.98 22.51
N LYS A 201 11.17 -13.82 22.81
CA LYS A 201 10.34 -14.81 23.51
C LYS A 201 9.27 -15.34 22.56
N PRO A 202 9.58 -16.33 21.72
CA PRO A 202 8.66 -16.79 20.68
C PRO A 202 7.46 -17.57 21.22
N GLY A 203 7.54 -18.06 22.47
CA GLY A 203 6.46 -18.77 23.15
C GLY A 203 5.43 -17.86 23.83
N LEU A 204 5.52 -16.53 23.68
CA LEU A 204 4.48 -15.64 24.16
C LEU A 204 3.17 -15.91 23.40
N LYS A 205 2.06 -15.89 24.13
CA LYS A 205 0.73 -16.13 23.59
C LYS A 205 -0.07 -14.83 23.53
N ASN A 206 -0.87 -14.69 22.48
CA ASN A 206 -1.86 -13.61 22.35
C ASN A 206 -3.13 -13.91 23.18
N ASN A 207 -4.13 -13.03 23.11
CA ASN A 207 -5.42 -13.22 23.80
C ASN A 207 -6.23 -14.44 23.31
N LEU A 208 -5.86 -15.04 22.18
CA LEU A 208 -6.45 -16.26 21.65
C LEU A 208 -5.65 -17.52 22.03
N GLU A 209 -4.68 -17.38 22.94
CA GLU A 209 -3.73 -18.42 23.35
C GLU A 209 -2.80 -18.93 22.24
N GLU A 210 -2.66 -18.18 21.16
CA GLU A 210 -1.86 -18.53 19.99
C GLU A 210 -0.47 -17.93 20.10
N THR A 211 0.54 -18.71 19.71
CA THR A 211 1.91 -18.22 19.52
C THR A 211 2.09 -17.68 18.10
N ALA A 212 3.21 -16.98 17.85
CA ALA A 212 3.57 -16.57 16.50
C ALA A 212 3.67 -17.76 15.53
N PHE A 213 4.06 -18.94 16.01
CA PHE A 213 4.07 -20.18 15.22
C PHE A 213 2.67 -20.62 14.81
N ASP A 214 1.70 -20.55 15.71
CA ASP A 214 0.32 -20.93 15.43
C ASP A 214 -0.32 -20.02 14.37
N ILE A 215 0.03 -18.73 14.41
CA ILE A 215 -0.34 -17.78 13.36
C ILE A 215 0.33 -18.16 12.03
N ALA A 216 1.64 -18.38 12.04
CA ALA A 216 2.39 -18.71 10.83
C ALA A 216 1.83 -19.97 10.14
N ARG A 217 1.39 -21.00 10.89
CA ARG A 217 0.77 -22.22 10.35
C ARG A 217 -0.43 -21.99 9.43
N ARG A 218 -1.12 -20.86 9.58
CA ARG A 218 -2.30 -20.50 8.76
C ARG A 218 -1.94 -19.60 7.58
N THR A 219 -0.67 -19.27 7.44
CA THR A 219 -0.14 -18.38 6.41
C THR A 219 0.86 -19.13 5.54
N SER A 220 1.21 -18.56 4.40
CA SER A 220 2.26 -19.11 3.51
C SER A 220 3.67 -18.99 4.09
N ILE A 221 3.88 -18.26 5.20
CA ILE A 221 5.20 -18.06 5.80
C ILE A 221 5.62 -19.21 6.74
N TYR A 222 4.72 -20.18 7.03
CA TYR A 222 5.00 -21.30 7.95
C TYR A 222 6.29 -22.05 7.63
N HIS A 223 6.50 -22.37 6.34
CA HIS A 223 7.68 -23.13 5.90
C HIS A 223 8.98 -22.40 6.26
N TYR A 224 9.03 -21.08 6.07
CA TYR A 224 10.21 -20.29 6.41
C TYR A 224 10.42 -20.16 7.92
N LEU A 225 9.35 -19.97 8.69
CA LEU A 225 9.47 -19.91 10.14
C LEU A 225 10.01 -21.23 10.72
N PHE A 226 9.56 -22.36 10.17
CA PHE A 226 10.05 -23.68 10.54
C PHE A 226 11.54 -23.85 10.19
N GLU A 227 11.95 -23.50 8.97
CA GLU A 227 13.36 -23.57 8.52
C GLU A 227 14.29 -22.71 9.39
N ILE A 228 13.91 -21.46 9.70
CA ILE A 228 14.71 -20.57 10.53
C ILE A 228 14.91 -21.18 11.92
N VAL A 229 13.85 -21.76 12.50
CA VAL A 229 13.88 -22.30 13.85
C VAL A 229 14.66 -23.60 13.93
N GLU A 230 14.54 -24.51 12.95
CA GLU A 230 15.44 -25.66 12.82
C GLU A 230 16.90 -25.23 12.65
N GLY A 231 17.14 -24.21 11.83
CA GLY A 231 18.48 -23.63 11.64
C GLY A 231 19.09 -23.11 12.94
N CYS A 232 18.29 -22.45 13.79
CA CYS A 232 18.72 -21.99 15.12
C CYS A 232 18.96 -23.13 16.11
N THR A 233 18.18 -24.21 16.09
CA THR A 233 18.37 -25.36 16.99
C THR A 233 19.54 -26.25 16.58
N ASN A 234 19.81 -26.36 15.28
CA ASN A 234 20.89 -27.21 14.74
C ASN A 234 22.28 -26.55 14.77
N SER A 235 22.37 -25.25 15.09
CA SER A 235 23.62 -24.50 15.22
C SER A 235 24.11 -24.33 16.67
N SER A 236 23.44 -24.95 17.64
CA SER A 236 23.98 -25.10 19.00
C SER A 236 25.13 -26.13 18.99
N PRO A 237 26.33 -25.82 19.54
CA PRO A 237 27.42 -26.79 19.58
C PRO A 237 26.97 -28.00 20.41
N GLN A 238 27.01 -29.18 19.78
CA GLN A 238 26.88 -30.46 20.49
C GLN A 238 27.98 -30.55 21.56
N PRO A 239 27.66 -31.04 22.78
CA PRO A 239 28.60 -31.11 23.89
C PRO A 239 29.84 -31.97 23.62
#